data_AF-A0A444HRV8-F1
#
_entry.id   AF-A0A444HRV8-F1
#
_cell.length_a   1.000
_cell.length_b   1.000
_cell.length_c   1.000
_cell.angle_alpha   90.00
_cell.angle_beta   90.00
_cell.angle_gamma   90.00
#
_symmetry.space_group_name_H-M   'P 1'
#
loop_
_entity.id
_entity.type
_entity.pdbx_description
1 polymer ?
#
loop_
_entity_poly.entity_id
_entity_poly.type
_entity_poly.pdbx_seq_one_letter_code
_entity_poly.pdbx_strand_id
1 'polypeptide(L)' 'MSMDNTSYPGRPEPGELAPLRYALDIGEIDVKVVSDGVLMLPGAMLGHNAAPAVRADGGDHGRI' A
#
# COMPACT_ATOMS: atom_id res chain seq x y z
N MET A 1 -13.42 -17.20 -18.08
CA MET A 1 -12.16 -17.79 -17.58
C MET A 1 -12.21 -17.67 -16.07
N SER A 2 -12.08 -18.79 -15.35
CA SER A 2 -12.24 -18.83 -13.89
C SER A 2 -10.92 -18.41 -13.23
N MET A 3 -10.95 -17.36 -12.41
CA MET A 3 -9.79 -16.89 -11.65
C MET A 3 -9.55 -17.78 -10.43
N ASP A 4 -9.17 -19.04 -10.67
CA ASP A 4 -8.72 -19.96 -9.64
C ASP A 4 -7.25 -19.67 -9.31
N ASN A 5 -6.95 -18.53 -8.69
CA ASN A 5 -5.66 -18.28 -8.06
C ASN A 5 -5.82 -17.57 -6.73
N THR A 6 -6.62 -18.16 -5.85
CA THR A 6 -6.47 -17.90 -4.42
C THR A 6 -5.42 -18.89 -3.93
N SER A 7 -4.15 -18.50 -4.04
CA SER A 7 -3.13 -19.01 -3.11
C SER A 7 -3.76 -18.91 -1.73
N TYR A 8 -4.06 -20.05 -1.12
CA TYR A 8 -4.42 -20.14 0.28
C TYR A 8 -3.11 -19.90 1.02
N PRO A 9 -2.84 -18.69 1.56
CA PRO A 9 -1.83 -18.64 2.59
C PRO A 9 -2.35 -19.56 3.68
N GLY A 10 -1.48 -20.38 4.27
CA GLY A 10 -1.84 -21.12 5.48
C GLY A 10 -2.56 -20.18 6.44
N ARG A 11 -3.50 -20.72 7.22
CA ARG A 11 -4.31 -19.95 8.18
C ARG A 11 -3.40 -18.91 8.87
N PRO A 12 -3.68 -17.60 8.73
CA PRO A 12 -2.85 -16.58 9.36
C PRO A 12 -2.75 -16.89 10.84
N GLU A 13 -1.53 -16.88 11.39
CA GLU A 13 -1.36 -17.12 12.82
C GLU A 13 -2.16 -16.06 13.61
N PRO A 14 -2.74 -16.38 14.77
CA PRO A 14 -3.48 -15.40 15.55
C PRO A 14 -2.61 -14.17 15.87
N GLY A 15 -2.84 -13.07 15.15
CA GLY A 15 -2.04 -11.82 15.24
C GLY A 15 -1.27 -11.45 13.97
N GLU A 16 -1.23 -12.32 12.96
CA GLU A 16 -0.65 -12.00 11.66
C GLU A 16 -1.57 -11.00 10.93
N LEU A 17 -1.01 -9.82 10.60
CA LEU A 17 -1.66 -8.83 9.75
C LEU A 17 -1.81 -9.44 8.36
N ALA A 18 -2.95 -10.11 8.12
CA ALA A 18 -3.29 -10.56 6.80
C ALA A 18 -3.34 -9.34 5.85
N PRO A 19 -2.76 -9.44 4.64
CA PRO A 19 -2.82 -8.35 3.68
C PRO A 19 -4.26 -7.86 3.48
N LEU A 20 -4.49 -6.54 3.56
CA LEU A 20 -5.77 -5.97 3.15
C LEU A 20 -5.94 -6.21 1.65
N ARG A 21 -7.08 -6.78 1.25
CA ARG A 21 -7.37 -7.14 -0.15
C ARG A 21 -8.61 -6.40 -0.61
N TYR A 22 -8.47 -5.59 -1.65
CA TYR A 22 -9.58 -4.86 -2.27
C TYR A 22 -9.69 -5.23 -3.74
N ALA A 23 -10.89 -5.64 -4.16
CA ALA A 23 -11.21 -5.76 -5.58
C ALA A 23 -11.64 -4.39 -6.11
N LEU A 24 -11.10 -3.99 -7.26
CA LEU A 24 -11.41 -2.71 -7.88
C LEU A 24 -11.82 -2.96 -9.34
N ASP A 25 -12.90 -2.29 -9.74
CA ASP A 25 -13.41 -2.31 -11.10
C ASP A 25 -12.77 -1.15 -11.88
N ILE A 26 -11.91 -1.47 -12.86
CA ILE A 26 -11.27 -0.48 -13.72
C ILE A 26 -11.56 -0.82 -15.18
N GLY A 27 -12.65 -0.27 -15.71
CA GLY A 27 -13.04 -0.46 -17.10
C GLY A 27 -13.30 -1.94 -17.38
N GLU A 28 -12.49 -2.55 -18.25
CA GLU A 28 -12.58 -3.98 -18.58
C GLU A 28 -11.54 -4.84 -17.84
N ILE A 29 -10.84 -4.27 -16.85
CA ILE A 29 -9.73 -4.94 -16.16
C ILE A 29 -10.12 -5.27 -14.72
N ASP A 30 -10.02 -6.55 -14.39
CA ASP A 30 -10.14 -7.06 -13.03
C ASP A 30 -8.87 -6.74 -12.23
N VAL A 31 -8.95 -5.81 -11.29
CA VAL A 31 -7.82 -5.38 -10.45
C VAL A 31 -8.01 -5.85 -9.01
N LYS A 32 -6.93 -6.39 -8.41
CA LYS A 32 -6.86 -6.74 -6.99
C LYS A 32 -5.69 -6.03 -6.31
N VAL A 33 -6.01 -5.20 -5.33
CA VAL A 33 -5.01 -4.54 -4.48
C VAL A 33 -4.73 -5.43 -3.28
N VAL A 34 -3.46 -5.62 -2.95
CA VAL A 34 -3.01 -6.38 -1.79
C VAL A 34 -1.99 -5.52 -1.04
N SER A 35 -2.26 -5.16 0.21
CA SER A 35 -1.32 -4.37 1.02
C SER A 35 -0.32 -5.29 1.73
N ASP A 36 0.97 -5.00 1.62
CA ASP A 36 2.03 -5.72 2.36
C ASP A 36 2.35 -5.07 3.73
N GLY A 37 1.48 -4.19 4.22
CA GLY A 37 1.67 -3.42 5.44
C GLY A 37 2.16 -1.99 5.22
N VAL A 38 2.74 -1.39 6.26
CA VAL A 38 3.21 0.01 6.26
C VAL A 38 4.68 0.06 6.66
N LEU A 39 5.50 0.76 5.86
CA LEU A 39 6.88 1.06 6.19
C LEU A 39 7.03 2.54 6.51
N MET A 40 7.39 2.86 7.76
CA MET A 40 7.71 4.23 8.16
C MET A 40 9.16 4.55 7.82
N LEU A 41 9.38 5.58 7.00
CA LEU A 41 10.70 6.11 6.70
C LEU A 41 10.93 7.41 7.48
N PRO A 42 12.15 7.68 7.99
CA PRO A 42 12.51 8.99 8.52
C PRO A 42 12.25 10.10 7.50
N GLY A 43 11.69 11.23 7.96
CA GLY A 43 11.35 12.36 7.09
C GLY A 43 12.54 12.97 6.32
N ALA A 44 13.78 12.74 6.79
CA ALA A 44 14.98 13.14 6.06
C ALA A 44 15.27 12.29 4.80
N MET A 45 14.74 11.05 4.74
CA MET A 45 14.90 10.15 3.59
C MET A 45 13.80 10.34 2.54
N LEU A 46 12.56 10.63 2.96
CA LEU A 46 11.46 10.92 2.05
C LEU A 46 11.73 12.24 1.30
N GLY A 47 11.76 12.19 -0.04
CA GLY A 47 11.96 13.39 -0.86
C GLY A 47 13.30 14.09 -0.65
N HIS A 48 14.40 13.33 -0.49
CA HIS A 48 15.75 13.86 -0.22
C HIS A 48 16.21 14.97 -1.20
N ASN A 49 15.70 14.94 -2.44
CA ASN A 49 15.92 15.94 -3.48
C ASN A 49 15.17 17.27 -3.26
N ALA A 50 14.19 17.32 -2.35
CA ALA A 50 13.47 18.52 -1.98
C ALA A 50 14.16 19.25 -0.81
N ALA A 51 13.98 20.57 -0.76
CA ALA A 51 14.45 21.39 0.35
C ALA A 51 13.81 20.93 1.69
N PRO A 52 14.51 21.03 2.84
CA PRO A 52 13.99 20.57 4.13
C PRO A 52 12.64 21.19 4.51
N ALA A 53 12.42 22.47 4.19
CA ALA A 53 11.16 23.17 4.47
C ALA A 53 9.97 22.57 3.69
N VAL A 54 10.19 22.12 2.45
CA VAL A 54 9.18 21.47 1.62
C VAL A 54 8.83 20.08 2.16
N ARG A 55 9.84 19.35 2.67
CA ARG A 55 9.63 18.03 3.31
C ARG A 55 8.90 18.11 4.65
N ALA A 56 9.15 19.15 5.44
CA ALA A 56 8.52 19.33 6.74
C ALA A 56 7.01 19.65 6.64
N ASP A 57 6.59 20.29 5.56
CA ASP A 57 5.19 20.65 5.29
C ASP A 57 4.40 19.52 4.57
N GLY A 58 5.06 18.40 4.23
CA GLY A 58 4.48 17.31 3.45
C GLY A 58 4.35 17.59 1.95
N GLY A 59 4.69 18.80 1.51
CA GLY A 59 4.39 19.32 0.17
C GLY A 59 2.89 19.62 0.00
N ASP A 60 2.52 20.27 -1.11
CA ASP A 60 1.12 20.60 -1.46
C ASP A 60 0.23 19.35 -1.72
N HIS A 61 0.77 18.15 -1.52
CA HIS A 61 0.02 16.90 -1.53
C HIS A 61 -0.53 16.66 -0.13
N GLY A 62 -1.63 17.35 0.13
CA GLY A 62 -2.33 17.37 1.41
C GLY A 62 -2.44 16.02 2.10
N ARG A 63 -2.27 16.07 3.42
CA ARG A 63 -2.70 15.12 4.45
C ARG A 63 -3.45 13.91 3.88
N ILE A 64 -2.75 12.81 3.70
CA ILE A 64 -3.33 11.48 3.81
C ILE A 64 -3.51 11.10 5.27
#